data_AF-T1AVA2-F1
#
_entry.id   AF-T1AVA2-F1
#
_cell.length_a   1.000
_cell.length_b   1.000
_cell.length_c   1.000
_cell.angle_alpha   90.00
_cell.angle_beta   90.00
_cell.angle_gamma   90.00
#
_symmetry.space_group_name_H-M   'P 1'
#
loop_
_entity.id
_entity.type
_entity.pdbx_description
1 polymer ?
#
loop_
_entity_poly.entity_id
_entity_poly.type
_entity_poly.pdbx_seq_one_letter_code
_entity_poly.pdbx_strand_id
1 'polypeptide(L)' 'MYAITDGPRADLLERATAALRGGASMLQYRDKSNAPARRHDEAAALLAICKVHGALCIIND' A
#
# COMPACT_ATOMS: atom_id res chain seq x y z
N MET A 1 -6.41 11.25 -7.04
CA MET A 1 -5.11 10.75 -7.53
C MET A 1 -4.97 9.29 -7.12
N TYR A 2 -4.43 8.43 -7.99
CA TYR A 2 -4.31 6.99 -7.79
C TYR A 2 -2.84 6.57 -7.75
N ALA A 3 -2.43 5.85 -6.70
CA ALA A 3 -1.06 5.37 -6.53
C ALA A 3 -1.02 3.83 -6.55
N ILE A 4 -0.06 3.27 -7.30
CA ILE A 4 0.18 1.82 -7.34
C ILE A 4 1.54 1.58 -6.67
N THR A 5 1.59 0.68 -5.70
CA THR A 5 2.85 0.22 -5.12
C THR A 5 3.34 -1.01 -5.87
N ASP A 6 4.64 -1.08 -6.15
CA ASP A 6 5.30 -2.26 -6.70
C ASP A 6 6.18 -2.87 -5.60
N GLY A 7 5.72 -3.97 -5.01
CA GLY A 7 6.42 -4.70 -3.94
C GLY A 7 7.35 -5.79 -4.48
N PRO A 8 8.34 -6.26 -3.68
CA PRO A 8 8.68 -5.78 -2.34
C PRO A 8 9.69 -4.65 -2.31
N ARG A 9 9.54 -3.77 -1.32
CA ARG A 9 10.45 -2.64 -1.10
C ARG A 9 10.48 -2.24 0.37
N ALA A 10 11.67 -1.89 0.87
CA ALA A 10 11.86 -1.51 2.28
C ALA A 10 11.14 -0.21 2.66
N ASP A 11 10.92 0.68 1.69
CA ASP A 11 10.29 2.00 1.85
C ASP A 11 8.81 2.02 1.46
N LEU A 12 8.15 0.85 1.38
CA LEU A 12 6.76 0.72 0.93
C LEU A 12 5.81 1.63 1.71
N LEU A 13 5.86 1.55 3.04
CA LEU A 13 5.01 2.33 3.93
C LEU A 13 5.33 3.82 3.90
N GLU A 14 6.61 4.17 3.78
CA GLU A 14 7.05 5.56 3.71
C GLU A 14 6.50 6.23 2.44
N ARG A 15 6.66 5.57 1.29
CA ARG A 15 6.16 6.03 -0.01
C ARG A 15 4.63 6.09 -0.03
N ALA A 16 3.95 5.08 0.50
CA ALA A 16 2.50 5.07 0.60
C ALA A 16 1.99 6.23 1.48
N THR A 17 2.62 6.45 2.63
CA THR A 17 2.29 7.57 3.52
C THR A 17 2.52 8.92 2.85
N ALA A 18 3.65 9.08 2.13
CA ALA A 18 3.93 10.30 1.37
C ALA A 18 2.87 10.56 0.29
N ALA A 19 2.43 9.52 -0.43
CA ALA A 19 1.37 9.62 -1.43
C ALA A 19 0.03 10.02 -0.79
N LEU A 20 -0.35 9.39 0.33
CA LEU A 20 -1.58 9.70 1.07
C LEU A 20 -1.56 11.15 1.59
N ARG A 21 -0.43 11.60 2.16
CA ARG A 21 -0.24 13.00 2.59
C ARG A 21 -0.28 13.98 1.42
N GLY A 22 0.15 13.56 0.23
CA GLY A 22 0.05 14.30 -1.02
C GLY A 22 -1.34 14.35 -1.63
N GLY A 23 -2.36 13.77 -0.98
CA GLY A 23 -3.75 13.77 -1.47
C GLY A 23 -4.13 12.55 -2.33
N ALA A 24 -3.35 11.47 -2.29
CA ALA A 24 -3.80 10.20 -2.85
C ALA A 24 -5.03 9.71 -2.07
N SER A 25 -6.14 9.52 -2.78
CA SER A 25 -7.40 9.03 -2.22
C SER A 25 -7.57 7.51 -2.42
N MET A 26 -6.66 6.89 -3.17
CA MET A 26 -6.67 5.46 -3.46
C MET A 26 -5.24 4.93 -3.66
N LEU A 27 -4.96 3.79 -3.03
CA LEU A 27 -3.69 3.09 -3.09
C LEU A 27 -3.91 1.63 -3.48
N GLN A 28 -3.20 1.15 -4.48
CA GLN A 28 -3.22 -0.26 -4.89
C GLN A 28 -1.90 -0.94 -4.53
N TYR A 29 -1.98 -1.99 -3.71
CA TYR A 29 -0.88 -2.89 -3.43
C TYR A 29 -0.79 -3.96 -4.51
N ARG A 30 0.38 -4.12 -5.13
CA ARG A 30 0.68 -5.14 -6.13
C ARG A 30 2.01 -5.82 -5.76
N ASP A 31 1.99 -7.13 -5.58
CA ASP A 31 3.19 -7.94 -5.31
C ASP A 31 3.05 -9.34 -5.92
N LYS A 32 3.79 -9.55 -7.02
CA LYS A 32 3.84 -10.80 -7.79
C LYS A 32 4.79 -11.86 -7.22
N SER A 33 5.44 -11.56 -6.09
CA SER A 33 6.37 -12.50 -5.48
C SER A 33 5.63 -13.60 -4.71
N ASN A 34 6.26 -14.77 -4.60
CA ASN A 34 5.68 -15.93 -3.93
C ASN A 34 5.98 -15.93 -2.42
N ALA A 35 5.68 -14.82 -1.74
CA ALA A 35 5.95 -14.60 -0.32
C ALA A 35 4.66 -14.21 0.44
N PRO A 36 3.73 -15.16 0.67
CA PRO A 36 2.39 -14.87 1.17
C PRO A 36 2.36 -14.24 2.58
N ALA A 37 3.27 -14.64 3.48
CA ALA A 37 3.37 -14.06 4.82
C ALA A 37 3.74 -12.57 4.77
N ARG A 38 4.83 -12.24 4.06
CA ARG A 38 5.26 -10.85 3.89
C ARG A 38 4.20 -10.01 3.18
N ARG A 39 3.56 -10.55 2.14
CA ARG A 39 2.45 -9.89 1.45
C ARG A 39 1.29 -9.56 2.39
N HIS A 40 0.97 -10.48 3.30
CA HIS A 40 -0.09 -10.26 4.29
C HIS A 40 0.28 -9.11 5.23
N ASP A 41 1.52 -9.11 5.75
CA ASP A 41 2.01 -8.07 6.66
C ASP A 41 2.04 -6.69 5.99
N GLU A 42 2.54 -6.62 4.75
CA GLU A 42 2.57 -5.41 3.94
C GLU A 42 1.16 -4.89 3.65
N ALA A 43 0.25 -5.76 3.20
CA ALA A 43 -1.14 -5.40 2.91
C ALA A 43 -1.88 -4.91 4.16
N ALA A 44 -1.68 -5.56 5.31
CA ALA A 44 -2.28 -5.16 6.58
C ALA A 44 -1.79 -3.77 7.02
N ALA A 45 -0.49 -3.51 6.89
CA ALA A 45 0.10 -2.21 7.22
C ALA A 45 -0.40 -1.10 6.26
N LEU A 46 -0.51 -1.39 4.96
CA LEU A 46 -1.07 -0.45 3.97
C LEU A 46 -2.55 -0.14 4.24
N LEU A 47 -3.34 -1.15 4.61
CA LEU A 47 -4.75 -0.95 4.95
C LEU A 47 -4.90 -0.05 6.18
N ALA A 48 -4.06 -0.26 7.20
CA ALA A 48 -4.08 0.55 8.41
C ALA A 48 -3.83 2.04 8.13
N ILE A 49 -2.81 2.37 7.32
CA ILE A 49 -2.52 3.77 6.98
C ILE A 49 -3.59 4.36 6.06
N CYS A 50 -4.12 3.61 5.09
CA CYS A 50 -5.17 4.11 4.20
C CYS A 50 -6.43 4.47 5.02
N LYS A 51 -6.79 3.65 6.01
CA LYS A 51 -7.92 3.91 6.90
C LYS A 51 -7.73 5.20 7.71
N VAL A 52 -6.54 5.45 8.24
CA VAL A 52 -6.22 6.70 8.97
C VAL A 52 -6.34 7.92 8.05
N HIS A 53 -5.97 7.78 6.79
CA HIS A 53 -6.01 8.86 5.81
C HIS A 53 -7.35 8.99 5.06
N GLY A 54 -8.35 8.16 5.35
CA GLY A 54 -9.63 8.14 4.63
C GLY A 54 -9.51 7.75 3.16
N ALA A 55 -8.47 7.01 2.79
CA ALA A 55 -8.20 6.56 1.43
C ALA A 55 -8.64 5.12 1.21
N LEU A 56 -8.99 4.80 -0.05
CA LEU A 56 -9.30 3.44 -0.48
C LEU A 56 -8.01 2.62 -0.64
N CYS A 57 -8.03 1.37 -0.19
CA CYS A 57 -6.93 0.43 -0.35
C CYS A 57 -7.40 -0.76 -1.20
N ILE A 58 -6.70 -1.03 -2.30
CA ILE A 58 -6.96 -2.17 -3.20
C ILE A 58 -5.77 -3.13 -3.08
N ILE A 59 -6.03 -4.39 -2.77
CA ILE A 59 -5.00 -5.44 -2.72
C ILE A 59 -5.10 -6.28 -3.99
N ASN A 60 -4.06 -6.29 -4.81
CA ASN A 60 -3.99 -7.07 -6.05
C ASN A 60 -2.80 -8.03 -6.02
N ASP A 61 -3.03 -9.18 -6.65
CA ASP A 61 -2.05 -10.19 -7.03
C ASP A 61 -0.95 -9.63 -7.96
#